data_AF-A0A538B3Z7-F1
#
_entry.id   AF-A0A538B3Z7-F1
#
_cell.length_a   1.000
_cell.length_b   1.000
_cell.length_c   1.000
_cell.angle_alpha   90.00
_cell.angle_beta   90.00
_cell.angle_gamma   90.00
#
_symmetry.space_group_name_H-M   'P 1'
#
loop_
_entity.id
_entity.type
_entity.pdbx_description
1 polymer ?
#
loop_
_entity_poly.entity_id
_entity_poly.type
_entity_poly.pdbx_seq_one_letter_code
_entity_poly.pdbx_strand_id
1 'polypeptide(L)'
;ALDPNPAWTAPVPVDIAQHVRLAPAGENLPDVVARAMAGRLDRRRPLWDLEVLPAAGDGQWALVWRVHHAMADGMTMMRWASALLWDEPPVAARTAATPPDPQPAPLFSTVAGAARTALSLGRELRPARRAGPFGGRIGS
;
A
#
# COMPACT_ATOMS: atom_id res chain seq x y z
N ALA A 1 30.96 -12.16 13.85
CA ALA A 1 30.53 -12.12 12.45
C ALA A 1 29.07 -11.66 12.42
N LEU A 2 28.68 -10.78 11.50
CA LEU A 2 27.27 -10.42 11.32
C LEU A 2 26.50 -11.63 10.77
N ASP A 3 25.33 -11.91 11.31
CA ASP A 3 24.42 -12.94 10.81
C ASP A 3 24.07 -12.63 9.33
N PRO A 4 24.25 -13.57 8.39
CA PRO A 4 23.93 -13.35 6.97
C PRO A 4 22.42 -13.19 6.70
N ASN A 5 21.56 -13.50 7.68
CA ASN A 5 20.12 -13.40 7.51
C ASN A 5 19.63 -11.96 7.75
N PRO A 6 18.89 -11.34 6.82
CA PRO A 6 18.30 -10.02 7.04
C PRO A 6 17.32 -10.06 8.22
N ALA A 7 17.56 -9.17 9.19
CA ALA A 7 16.71 -9.02 10.36
C ALA A 7 16.47 -7.54 10.66
N TRP A 8 15.30 -7.25 11.23
CA TRP A 8 15.05 -5.96 11.86
C TRP A 8 15.95 -5.81 13.09
N THR A 9 16.55 -4.64 13.24
CA THR A 9 17.39 -4.31 14.39
C THR A 9 16.65 -3.34 15.30
N ALA A 10 17.23 -3.05 16.47
CA ALA A 10 16.70 -2.07 17.39
C ALA A 10 16.45 -0.72 16.68
N PRO A 11 15.43 0.06 17.10
CA PRO A 11 15.12 1.34 16.50
C PRO A 11 16.35 2.24 16.43
N VAL A 12 16.64 2.73 15.24
CA VAL A 12 17.64 3.77 15.04
C VAL A 12 16.96 5.15 15.08
N PRO A 13 17.63 6.19 15.60
CA PRO A 13 17.12 7.56 15.47
C PRO A 13 16.83 7.87 14.00
N VAL A 14 15.62 8.39 13.74
CA VAL A 14 15.19 8.75 12.40
C VAL A 14 15.48 10.23 12.18
N ASP A 15 16.31 10.54 11.19
CA ASP A 15 16.49 11.91 10.71
C ASP A 15 15.39 12.25 9.70
N ILE A 16 14.35 12.95 10.17
CA ILE A 16 13.17 13.27 9.35
C ILE A 16 13.53 14.08 8.10
N ALA A 17 14.55 14.94 8.15
CA ALA A 17 14.95 15.75 6.98
C ALA A 17 15.50 14.89 5.83
N GLN A 18 15.95 13.67 6.13
CA GLN A 18 16.40 12.71 5.11
C GLN A 18 15.22 11.99 4.43
N HIS A 19 14.11 11.84 5.15
CA HIS A 19 12.94 11.11 4.70
C HIS A 19 11.85 12.00 4.12
N VAL A 20 11.72 13.24 4.59
CA VAL A 20 10.69 14.19 4.14
C VAL A 20 11.36 15.32 3.39
N ARG A 21 11.06 15.47 2.11
CA ARG A 21 11.66 16.49 1.24
C ARG A 21 10.58 17.26 0.47
N LEU A 22 10.82 18.54 0.26
CA LEU A 22 10.08 19.33 -0.71
C LEU A 22 10.64 19.05 -2.10
N ALA A 23 9.77 18.77 -3.07
CA ALA A 23 10.17 18.63 -4.46
C ALA A 23 10.74 19.96 -5.00
N PRO A 24 11.68 19.93 -5.93
CA PRO A 24 12.14 21.12 -6.63
C PRO A 24 10.98 21.91 -7.25
N ALA A 25 11.08 23.24 -7.20
CA ALA A 25 10.07 24.12 -7.76
C ALA A 25 9.91 23.88 -9.28
N GLY A 26 8.67 23.85 -9.75
CA GLY A 26 8.34 23.66 -11.17
C GLY A 26 8.22 22.20 -11.61
N GLU A 27 8.51 21.22 -10.75
CA GLU A 27 8.17 19.82 -11.03
C GLU A 27 6.66 19.57 -10.92
N ASN A 28 6.12 18.78 -11.84
CA ASN A 28 4.73 18.30 -11.76
C ASN A 28 4.66 16.93 -11.07
N LEU A 29 3.48 16.56 -10.58
CA LEU A 29 3.27 15.30 -9.86
C LEU A 29 3.70 14.05 -10.67
N PRO A 30 3.35 13.90 -11.97
CA PRO A 30 3.83 12.77 -12.77
C PRO A 30 5.35 12.61 -12.79
N ASP A 31 6.09 13.72 -12.95
CA ASP A 31 7.56 13.70 -13.01
C ASP A 31 8.17 13.31 -11.66
N VAL A 32 7.64 13.86 -10.56
CA VAL A 32 8.06 13.48 -9.20
C VAL A 32 7.79 12.00 -8.95
N VAL A 33 6.61 11.50 -9.32
CA VAL A 33 6.26 10.08 -9.17
C VAL A 33 7.18 9.20 -10.01
N ALA A 34 7.45 9.56 -11.27
CA ALA A 34 8.32 8.80 -12.15
C ALA A 34 9.75 8.72 -11.59
N ARG A 35 10.32 9.85 -11.16
CA ARG A 35 11.64 9.92 -10.53
C ARG A 35 11.69 9.11 -9.23
N ALA A 36 10.67 9.26 -8.39
CA ALA A 36 10.57 8.52 -7.14
C ALA A 36 10.49 7.01 -7.42
N MET A 37 9.62 6.54 -8.32
CA MET A 37 9.46 5.11 -8.58
C MET A 37 10.66 4.48 -9.32
N ALA A 38 11.44 5.26 -10.05
CA ALA A 38 12.69 4.80 -10.68
C ALA A 38 13.82 4.56 -9.66
N GLY A 39 13.84 5.31 -8.55
CA GLY A 39 14.87 5.22 -7.52
C GLY A 39 14.62 4.10 -6.50
N ARG A 40 15.69 3.46 -6.02
CA ARG A 40 15.60 2.54 -4.86
C ARG A 40 15.72 3.30 -3.55
N LEU A 41 14.99 2.87 -2.53
CA LEU A 41 15.21 3.33 -1.16
C LEU A 41 16.57 2.86 -0.64
N ASP A 42 17.26 3.74 0.09
CA ASP A 42 18.52 3.42 0.75
C ASP A 42 18.27 2.45 1.92
N ARG A 43 18.89 1.26 1.86
CA ARG A 43 18.73 0.20 2.87
C ARG A 43 19.50 0.45 4.16
N ARG A 44 20.32 1.51 4.22
CA ARG A 44 21.05 1.92 5.43
C ARG A 44 20.20 2.75 6.39
N ARG A 45 18.97 3.07 6.00
CA ARG A 45 18.02 3.93 6.72
C ARG A 45 16.66 3.24 6.78
N PRO A 46 15.71 3.70 7.63
CA PRO A 46 14.33 3.25 7.58
C PRO A 46 13.78 3.28 6.14
N LEU A 47 13.13 2.19 5.71
CA LEU A 47 12.81 1.97 4.29
C LEU A 47 11.53 2.69 3.83
N TRP A 48 11.48 4.01 4.00
CA TRP A 48 10.39 4.86 3.54
C TRP A 48 10.90 6.27 3.20
N ASP A 49 10.19 7.00 2.34
CA ASP A 49 10.38 8.45 2.15
C ASP A 49 9.11 9.13 1.65
N LEU A 50 9.02 10.45 1.86
CA LEU A 50 7.88 11.29 1.55
C LEU A 50 8.36 12.52 0.79
N GLU A 51 7.86 12.70 -0.42
CA GLU A 51 8.11 13.91 -1.21
C GLU A 51 6.84 14.76 -1.28
N VAL A 52 6.99 16.04 -0.94
CA VAL A 52 5.89 17.01 -0.85
C VAL A 52 6.03 18.01 -1.98
N LEU A 53 4.95 18.32 -2.69
CA LEU A 53 4.97 19.27 -3.80
C LEU A 53 3.65 20.05 -3.89
N PRO A 54 3.66 21.30 -4.42
CA PRO A 54 2.42 22.01 -4.69
C PRO A 54 1.54 21.21 -5.66
N ALA A 55 0.24 21.18 -5.39
CA ALA A 55 -0.75 20.67 -6.33
C ALA A 55 -1.31 21.82 -7.19
N ALA A 56 -2.17 21.48 -8.16
CA ALA A 56 -2.68 22.45 -9.13
C ALA A 56 -3.63 23.52 -8.54
N GLY A 57 -4.16 23.31 -7.33
CA GLY A 57 -5.04 24.26 -6.65
C GLY A 57 -4.31 25.09 -5.59
N ASP A 58 -4.79 26.31 -5.39
CA ASP A 58 -4.23 27.22 -4.37
C ASP A 58 -4.28 26.60 -2.98
N GLY A 59 -3.14 26.60 -2.30
CA GLY A 59 -3.00 26.01 -0.96
C GLY A 59 -3.09 24.49 -0.92
N GLN A 60 -3.19 23.81 -2.06
CA GLN A 60 -3.21 22.35 -2.11
C GLN A 60 -1.80 21.78 -2.30
N TRP A 61 -1.56 20.63 -1.69
CA TRP A 61 -0.30 19.92 -1.73
C TRP A 61 -0.54 18.47 -2.14
N ALA A 62 0.41 17.90 -2.86
CA ALA A 62 0.46 16.48 -3.15
C ALA A 62 1.59 15.83 -2.34
N LEU A 63 1.38 14.57 -1.98
CA LEU A 63 2.31 13.74 -1.23
C LEU A 63 2.64 12.49 -2.04
N VAL A 64 3.91 12.26 -2.28
CA VAL A 64 4.42 11.00 -2.86
C VAL A 64 5.10 10.24 -1.74
N TRP A 65 4.35 9.33 -1.10
CA TRP A 65 4.85 8.49 -0.02
C TRP A 65 5.24 7.12 -0.53
N ARG A 66 6.51 6.73 -0.36
CA ARG A 66 6.99 5.38 -0.64
C ARG A 66 7.32 4.66 0.65
N VAL A 67 6.89 3.40 0.74
CA VAL A 67 7.22 2.49 1.82
C VAL A 67 7.61 1.16 1.20
N HIS A 68 8.74 0.58 1.62
CA HIS A 68 9.15 -0.72 1.14
C HIS A 68 8.25 -1.83 1.71
N HIS A 69 7.86 -2.81 0.90
CA HIS A 69 6.94 -3.89 1.31
C HIS A 69 7.42 -4.77 2.48
N ALA A 70 8.72 -4.75 2.78
CA ALA A 70 9.25 -5.38 3.98
C ALA A 70 8.74 -4.71 5.28
N MET A 71 8.36 -3.43 5.23
CA MET A 71 7.80 -2.68 6.36
C MET A 71 6.28 -2.80 6.47
N ALA A 72 5.58 -2.73 5.33
CA ALA A 72 4.12 -2.72 5.29
C ALA A 72 3.60 -3.30 3.98
N ASP A 73 2.54 -4.09 4.07
CA ASP A 73 1.71 -4.41 2.92
C ASP A 73 0.77 -3.24 2.58
N GLY A 74 0.03 -3.36 1.47
CA GLY A 74 -0.85 -2.29 1.01
C GLY A 74 -1.95 -1.91 2.01
N MET A 75 -2.49 -2.87 2.76
CA MET A 75 -3.52 -2.60 3.78
C MET A 75 -2.93 -1.86 4.98
N THR A 76 -1.77 -2.29 5.46
CA THR A 76 -1.05 -1.66 6.56
C THR A 76 -0.66 -0.23 6.19
N MET A 77 -0.17 -0.03 4.97
CA MET A 77 0.16 1.30 4.45
C MET A 77 -1.06 2.22 4.41
N MET A 78 -2.21 1.74 3.92
CA MET A 78 -3.44 2.54 3.90
C MET A 78 -3.94 2.90 5.30
N ARG A 79 -3.83 1.98 6.27
CA ARG A 79 -4.15 2.26 7.67
C ARG A 79 -3.24 3.35 8.26
N TRP A 80 -1.94 3.30 7.98
CA TRP A 80 -1.02 4.36 8.43
C TRP A 80 -1.35 5.70 7.78
N ALA A 81 -1.63 5.70 6.47
CA ALA A 81 -2.02 6.90 5.76
C ALA A 81 -3.28 7.51 6.39
N SER A 82 -4.32 6.70 6.61
CA SER A 82 -5.57 7.13 7.28
C SER A 82 -5.29 7.80 8.63
N ALA A 83 -4.45 7.18 9.47
CA ALA A 83 -4.17 7.68 10.81
C ALA A 83 -3.30 8.95 10.84
N LEU A 84 -2.53 9.22 9.78
CA LEU A 84 -1.57 10.32 9.73
C LEU A 84 -2.03 11.51 8.89
N LEU A 85 -2.83 11.27 7.84
CA LEU A 85 -3.13 12.26 6.81
C LEU A 85 -4.60 12.70 6.79
N TRP A 86 -5.48 11.95 7.44
CA TRP A 86 -6.90 12.30 7.54
C TRP A 86 -7.28 12.59 8.98
N ASP A 87 -8.14 13.58 9.17
CA ASP A 87 -8.85 13.73 10.42
C ASP A 87 -9.83 12.56 10.55
N GLU A 88 -9.79 11.90 11.71
CA GLU A 88 -10.84 10.94 12.05
C GLU A 88 -12.16 11.72 12.16
N PRO A 89 -13.22 11.36 11.41
CA PRO A 89 -14.52 11.98 11.62
C PRO A 89 -14.89 11.81 13.10
N PRO A 90 -15.49 12.81 13.76
CA PRO A 90 -15.96 12.63 15.13
C PRO A 90 -16.81 11.37 15.15
N VAL A 91 -16.49 10.43 16.05
CA VAL A 91 -17.23 9.18 16.18
C VAL A 91 -18.68 9.56 16.43
N ALA A 92 -19.50 9.57 15.38
CA ALA A 92 -20.94 9.50 15.55
C ALA A 92 -21.12 8.24 16.38
N ALA A 93 -21.64 8.39 17.60
CA ALA A 93 -21.95 7.26 18.46
C ALA A 93 -22.63 6.24 17.55
N ARG A 94 -21.96 5.10 17.33
CA ARG A 94 -22.55 3.99 16.61
C ARG A 94 -23.78 3.63 17.42
N THR A 95 -24.92 4.21 17.11
CA THR A 95 -26.20 3.66 17.47
C THR A 95 -26.11 2.26 16.91
N ALA A 96 -26.14 1.26 17.80
CA ALA A 96 -26.16 -0.13 17.39
C ALA A 96 -27.27 -0.23 16.34
N ALA A 97 -26.89 -0.42 15.08
CA ALA A 97 -27.86 -0.68 14.04
C ALA A 97 -28.58 -1.95 14.50
N THR A 98 -29.86 -1.83 14.84
CA THR A 98 -30.72 -2.97 15.07
C THR A 98 -30.52 -3.90 13.88
N PRO A 99 -30.17 -5.18 14.10
CA PRO A 99 -29.99 -6.10 12.99
C PRO A 99 -31.27 -6.06 12.14
N PRO A 100 -31.16 -5.95 10.81
CA PRO A 100 -32.34 -6.00 9.96
C PRO A 100 -33.03 -7.35 10.18
N ASP A 101 -34.35 -7.30 10.35
CA ASP A 101 -35.21 -8.47 10.48
C ASP A 101 -34.91 -9.43 9.31
N PRO A 102 -34.59 -10.73 9.54
CA PRO A 102 -34.21 -11.64 8.47
C PRO A 102 -35.36 -11.83 7.49
N GLN A 103 -35.31 -11.09 6.38
CA GLN A 103 -36.19 -11.27 5.24
C GLN A 103 -35.76 -12.54 4.49
N PRO A 104 -36.66 -13.51 4.21
CA PRO A 104 -36.33 -14.68 3.42
C PRO A 104 -35.97 -14.26 1.98
N ALA A 105 -34.70 -14.42 1.60
CA ALA A 105 -34.24 -14.14 0.25
C ALA A 105 -34.79 -15.19 -0.74
N PRO A 106 -35.31 -14.79 -1.92
CA PRO A 106 -35.77 -15.74 -2.93
C PRO A 106 -34.57 -16.55 -3.48
N LEU A 107 -34.76 -17.88 -3.50
CA LEU A 107 -33.76 -18.91 -3.85
C LEU A 107 -33.00 -18.68 -5.17
N PHE A 108 -33.57 -17.93 -6.10
CA PHE A 108 -32.97 -17.67 -7.42
C PHE A 108 -31.90 -16.55 -7.42
N SER A 109 -31.81 -15.75 -6.35
CA SER A 109 -30.82 -14.67 -6.24
C SER A 109 -29.43 -15.16 -5.81
N THR A 110 -29.36 -16.26 -5.05
CA THR A 110 -28.10 -16.80 -4.51
C THR A 110 -27.26 -17.52 -5.56
N VAL A 111 -27.90 -18.23 -6.50
CA VAL A 111 -27.19 -19.02 -7.52
C VAL A 111 -26.52 -18.12 -8.56
N ALA A 112 -27.18 -17.02 -8.96
CA ALA A 112 -26.60 -16.05 -9.89
C ALA A 112 -25.45 -15.24 -9.27
N GLY A 113 -25.53 -14.93 -7.97
CA GLY A 113 -24.46 -14.27 -7.22
C GLY A 113 -23.23 -15.16 -7.06
N ALA A 114 -23.41 -16.42 -6.66
CA ALA A 114 -22.33 -17.38 -6.50
C ALA A 114 -21.63 -17.70 -7.84
N ALA A 115 -22.39 -17.83 -8.93
CA ALA A 115 -21.82 -18.07 -10.26
C ALA A 115 -20.94 -16.91 -10.75
N ARG A 116 -21.32 -15.65 -10.46
CA ARG A 116 -20.52 -14.47 -10.85
C ARG A 116 -19.20 -14.38 -10.08
N THR A 117 -19.20 -14.70 -8.78
CA THR A 117 -17.99 -14.73 -7.94
C THR A 117 -17.07 -15.91 -8.29
N ALA A 118 -17.63 -17.09 -8.59
CA ALA A 118 -16.83 -18.24 -9.01
C ALA A 118 -16.15 -18.02 -10.37
N LEU A 119 -16.82 -17.34 -11.32
CA LEU A 119 -16.27 -17.02 -12.64
C LEU A 119 -15.17 -15.95 -12.60
N SER A 120 -15.20 -15.01 -11.66
CA SER A 120 -14.12 -14.03 -11.48
C SER A 120 -12.85 -14.68 -10.94
N LEU A 121 -12.96 -15.53 -9.92
CA LEU A 121 -11.86 -16.32 -9.37
C LEU A 121 -11.25 -17.31 -10.39
N GLY A 122 -12.09 -17.92 -11.25
CA GLY A 122 -11.61 -18.83 -12.29
C GLY A 122 -10.81 -18.15 -13.42
N ARG A 123 -11.02 -16.85 -13.67
CA ARG A 123 -10.22 -16.06 -14.63
C ARG A 123 -8.86 -15.66 -14.05
N GLU A 124 -8.80 -15.42 -12.75
CA GLU A 124 -7.61 -14.98 -12.03
C GLU A 124 -6.65 -16.14 -11.72
N LEU A 125 -7.18 -17.35 -11.55
CA LEU A 125 -6.41 -18.55 -11.22
C LEU A 125 -6.08 -19.45 -12.43
N ARG A 126 -6.14 -18.95 -13.67
CA ARG A 126 -5.59 -19.69 -14.81
C ARG A 126 -4.10 -19.92 -14.53
N PRO A 127 -3.64 -21.17 -14.39
CA PRO A 127 -2.24 -21.43 -14.10
C PRO A 127 -1.46 -21.07 -15.35
N ALA A 128 -0.82 -19.90 -15.35
CA ALA A 128 0.29 -19.62 -16.22
C ALA A 128 1.43 -20.55 -15.80
N ARG A 129 1.42 -21.78 -16.31
CA ARG A 129 2.61 -22.64 -16.39
C ARG A 129 3.58 -21.96 -17.35
N ARG A 130 4.25 -20.92 -16.88
CA ARG A 130 5.57 -20.52 -17.37
C ARG A 130 6.50 -20.64 -16.19
N ALA A 131 7.42 -21.60 -16.29
CA ALA A 131 8.56 -21.70 -15.40
C ALA A 131 9.22 -20.31 -15.30
N GLY A 132 9.23 -19.74 -14.09
CA GLY A 132 9.90 -18.49 -13.82
C GLY A 132 11.41 -18.64 -13.97
N PRO A 133 12.15 -17.55 -14.29
CA PRO A 133 13.58 -17.58 -14.58
C PRO A 133 14.49 -17.94 -13.37
N PHE A 134 13.91 -18.38 -12.26
CA PHE A 134 14.61 -18.74 -11.02
C PHE A 134 14.56 -20.25 -10.70
N GLY A 135 14.12 -21.09 -11.64
CA GLY A 135 14.01 -22.55 -11.46
C GLY A 135 15.32 -23.36 -11.57
N GLY A 136 16.50 -22.72 -11.51
CA GLY A 136 17.78 -23.40 -11.58
C GLY A 136 18.34 -23.74 -10.19
N ARG A 137 18.71 -25.01 -9.97
CA ARG A 137 19.60 -25.41 -8.87
C ARG A 137 20.95 -24.70 -9.03
N ILE A 138 21.40 -23.99 -8.00
CA ILE A 138 22.76 -23.48 -7.89
C ILE A 138 23.42 -24.22 -6.72
N GLY A 139 24.50 -24.96 -6.99
CA GLY A 139 25.33 -25.63 -5.99
C GLY A 139 25.66 -27.08 -6.35
N SER A 140 26.89 -27.30 -6.82
CA SER A 140 27.62 -28.56 -6.76
C SER A 140 28.35 -28.68 -5.44
#